data_AF-A0A7W5C401-F1
#
_entry.id   AF-A0A7W5C401-F1
#
_cell.length_a   1.000
_cell.length_b   1.000
_cell.length_c   1.000
_cell.angle_alpha   90.00
_cell.angle_beta   90.00
_cell.angle_gamma   90.00
#
_symmetry.space_group_name_H-M   'P 1'
#
loop_
_entity.id
_entity.type
_entity.pdbx_description
1 polymer ?
#
loop_
_entity_poly.entity_id
_entity_poly.type
_entity_poly.pdbx_seq_one_letter_code
_entity_poly.pdbx_strand_id
1 'polypeptide(L)'
;MSTTRITTALTEQWRFQADPAGLGTEENWYESGLPDARAVRIPHTWNVEQGLEEYHGLAWYSYELQIASDSHFAGEDRGVPQA
;
A
#
# COMPACT_ATOMS: atom_id res chain seq x y z
N MET A 1 -18.13 -4.69 -25.31
CA MET A 1 -16.73 -4.79 -24.82
C MET A 1 -16.78 -5.39 -23.43
N SER A 2 -16.10 -6.52 -23.18
CA SER A 2 -16.05 -7.08 -21.82
C SER A 2 -14.99 -6.35 -21.01
N THR A 3 -15.39 -5.82 -19.86
CA THR A 3 -14.49 -5.26 -18.86
C THR A 3 -13.81 -6.41 -18.12
N THR A 4 -12.48 -6.51 -18.18
CA THR A 4 -11.70 -7.48 -17.41
C THR A 4 -11.32 -6.88 -16.06
N ARG A 5 -11.53 -7.63 -14.97
CA ARG A 5 -11.07 -7.27 -13.63
C ARG A 5 -9.67 -7.85 -13.38
N ILE A 6 -8.73 -7.00 -12.97
CA ILE A 6 -7.41 -7.41 -12.48
C ILE A 6 -7.46 -7.51 -10.95
N THR A 7 -6.79 -8.51 -10.38
CA THR A 7 -6.68 -8.69 -8.93
C THR A 7 -5.25 -9.04 -8.56
N THR A 8 -4.71 -8.35 -7.56
CA THR A 8 -3.35 -8.55 -7.05
C THR A 8 -3.41 -8.86 -5.57
N ALA A 9 -2.67 -9.88 -5.12
CA ALA A 9 -2.56 -10.21 -3.71
C ALA A 9 -1.61 -9.22 -3.02
N LEU A 10 -2.03 -8.71 -1.86
CA LEU A 10 -1.26 -7.78 -1.04
C LEU A 10 -0.75 -8.45 0.23
N THR A 11 -0.25 -9.68 0.19
CA THR A 11 0.06 -10.46 1.41
C THR A 11 1.43 -10.15 2.01
N GLU A 12 2.33 -9.55 1.24
CA GLU A 12 3.74 -9.40 1.58
C GLU A 12 4.12 -7.92 1.76
N GLN A 13 5.28 -7.65 2.34
CA GLN A 13 5.94 -6.32 2.31
C GLN A 13 5.15 -5.16 2.93
N TRP A 14 4.23 -5.44 3.84
CA TRP A 14 3.62 -4.39 4.64
C TRP A 14 4.62 -3.84 5.65
N ARG A 15 4.51 -2.55 5.93
CA ARG A 15 5.21 -1.86 7.01
C ARG A 15 4.22 -1.69 8.15
N PHE A 16 4.65 -1.95 9.37
CA PHE A 16 3.84 -1.77 10.56
C PHE A 16 4.61 -1.01 11.63
N GLN A 17 3.90 -0.13 12.34
CA GLN A 17 4.40 0.57 13.51
C GLN A 17 3.26 0.85 14.51
N ALA A 18 3.47 0.52 15.79
CA ALA A 18 2.57 0.98 16.85
C ALA A 18 2.76 2.48 17.10
N ASP A 19 1.69 3.18 17.47
CA ASP A 19 1.71 4.62 17.78
C ASP A 19 1.20 4.88 19.21
N PRO A 20 1.98 4.52 20.26
CA PRO A 20 1.56 4.70 21.65
C PRO A 20 1.40 6.16 22.06
N ALA A 21 2.12 7.06 21.38
CA ALA A 21 2.07 8.50 21.64
C ALA A 21 0.95 9.22 20.87
N GLY A 22 0.31 8.54 19.91
CA GLY A 22 -0.76 9.10 19.08
C GLY A 22 -0.30 10.23 18.15
N LEU A 23 0.96 10.20 17.72
CA LEU A 23 1.59 11.28 16.96
C LEU A 23 1.38 11.14 15.44
N GLY A 24 1.01 9.96 14.94
CA GLY A 24 1.11 9.67 13.52
C GLY A 24 0.22 10.53 12.62
N THR A 25 -0.90 11.04 13.15
CA THR A 25 -1.73 12.02 12.42
C THR A 25 -1.11 13.41 12.44
N GLU A 26 -0.63 13.89 13.59
CA GLU A 26 -0.02 15.21 13.75
C GLU A 26 1.29 15.34 12.96
N GLU A 27 2.09 14.27 12.93
CA GLU A 27 3.37 14.19 12.20
C GLU A 27 3.23 13.74 10.74
N ASN A 28 2.01 13.56 10.24
CA ASN A 28 1.71 13.18 8.85
C ASN A 28 2.42 11.89 8.38
N TRP A 29 2.42 10.84 9.20
CA TRP A 29 3.04 9.55 8.85
C TRP A 29 2.46 8.92 7.59
N TYR A 30 1.24 9.30 7.20
CA TYR A 30 0.60 8.87 5.96
C TYR A 30 1.21 9.50 4.69
N GLU A 31 1.97 10.60 4.82
CA GLU A 31 2.69 11.26 3.73
C GLU A 31 4.20 10.98 3.79
N SER A 32 4.80 11.14 4.97
CA SER A 32 6.26 11.05 5.15
C SER A 32 6.78 9.63 5.33
N GLY A 33 5.88 8.68 5.59
CA GLY A 33 6.21 7.30 5.93
C GLY A 33 6.34 7.07 7.44
N LEU A 34 6.31 5.80 7.82
CA LEU A 34 6.37 5.36 9.21
C LEU A 34 7.83 5.40 9.71
N PRO A 35 8.18 6.21 10.73
CA PRO A 35 9.57 6.49 11.10
C PRO A 35 10.33 5.30 11.71
N ASP A 36 9.62 4.36 12.34
CA ASP A 36 10.19 3.17 12.99
C ASP A 36 9.42 1.90 12.60
N ALA A 37 9.02 1.81 11.33
CA ALA A 37 8.30 0.64 10.87
C ALA A 37 9.19 -0.60 10.71
N ARG A 38 8.59 -1.75 10.96
CA ARG A 38 9.14 -3.07 10.62
C ARG A 38 8.28 -3.75 9.55
N ALA A 39 8.88 -4.68 8.81
CA ALA A 39 8.17 -5.42 7.78
C ALA A 39 7.29 -6.53 8.39
N VAL A 40 6.09 -6.73 7.83
CA VAL A 40 5.15 -7.80 8.18
C VAL A 40 4.47 -8.38 6.95
N ARG A 41 3.90 -9.57 7.11
CA ARG A 41 3.00 -10.19 6.15
C ARG A 41 1.59 -10.15 6.69
N ILE A 42 0.60 -9.96 5.82
CA ILE A 42 -0.82 -10.02 6.21
C ILE A 42 -1.45 -11.36 5.76
N PRO A 43 -2.40 -11.93 6.54
CA PRO A 43 -2.98 -11.39 7.77
C PRO A 43 -1.98 -11.34 8.93
N HIS A 44 -2.06 -10.25 9.70
CA HIS A 44 -1.14 -9.95 10.80
C HIS A 44 -1.94 -9.54 12.04
N THR A 45 -1.60 -10.08 13.20
CA THR A 45 -2.18 -9.69 14.49
C THR A 45 -1.05 -9.24 15.39
N TRP A 46 -0.97 -7.95 15.71
CA TRP A 46 0.14 -7.43 16.51
C TRP A 46 0.10 -7.88 17.98
N ASN A 47 -1.04 -8.35 18.49
CA ASN A 47 -1.19 -8.79 19.88
C ASN A 47 -0.40 -10.08 20.23
N VAL A 48 0.16 -10.77 19.24
CA VAL A 48 1.02 -11.94 19.49
C VAL A 48 2.49 -11.57 19.62
N GLU A 49 2.82 -10.29 19.45
CA GLU A 49 4.19 -9.82 19.48
C GLU A 49 4.62 -9.37 20.86
N GLN A 50 5.90 -9.60 21.14
CA GLN A 50 6.54 -9.17 22.37
C GLN A 50 6.43 -7.65 22.55
N GLY A 51 5.84 -7.22 23.66
CA GLY A 51 5.65 -5.82 24.02
C GLY A 51 4.35 -5.20 23.50
N LEU A 52 3.54 -5.94 22.72
CA LEU A 52 2.24 -5.48 22.20
C LEU A 52 1.07 -6.37 22.64
N GLU A 53 1.30 -7.36 23.49
CA GLU A 53 0.30 -8.34 23.93
C GLU A 53 -0.91 -7.66 24.57
N GLU A 54 -0.62 -6.72 25.48
CA GLU A 54 -1.60 -5.93 26.24
C GLU A 54 -1.75 -4.50 25.68
N TYR A 55 -1.16 -4.21 24.50
CA TYR A 55 -1.23 -2.88 23.93
C TYR A 55 -2.60 -2.59 23.32
N HIS A 56 -3.22 -1.52 23.81
CA HIS A 56 -4.49 -0.98 23.31
C HIS A 56 -4.28 0.48 22.91
N GLY A 57 -4.23 0.73 21.60
CA GLY A 57 -3.98 2.08 21.10
C GLY A 57 -3.95 2.13 19.59
N LEU A 58 -3.30 3.17 19.08
CA LEU A 58 -3.16 3.41 17.66
C LEU A 58 -1.98 2.61 17.10
N ALA A 59 -2.09 2.21 15.83
CA ALA A 59 -1.00 1.64 15.08
C ALA A 59 -1.27 1.84 13.58
N TRP A 60 -0.21 1.80 12.79
CA TRP A 60 -0.23 2.09 11.37
C TRP A 60 0.26 0.90 10.57
N TYR A 61 -0.42 0.66 9.45
CA TYR A 61 0.06 -0.20 8.38
C TYR A 61 0.27 0.66 7.12
N SER A 62 1.37 0.45 6.41
CA SER A 62 1.57 1.04 5.09
C SER A 62 2.09 0.02 4.08
N TYR A 63 1.73 0.22 2.82
CA TYR A 63 2.11 -0.63 1.70
C TYR A 63 2.19 0.23 0.44
N GLU A 64 3.23 0.02 -0.37
CA GLU A 64 3.37 0.68 -1.66
C GLU A 64 2.92 -0.27 -2.77
N LEU A 65 1.87 0.12 -3.50
CA LEU A 65 1.34 -0.65 -4.62
C LEU A 65 1.72 0.00 -5.95
N GLN A 66 2.49 -0.72 -6.75
CA GLN A 66 2.77 -0.35 -8.12
C GLN A 66 1.59 -0.76 -9.02
N ILE A 67 0.90 0.24 -9.58
CA ILE A 67 -0.20 0.02 -10.53
C ILE A 67 0.36 0.00 -11.94
N ALA A 68 0.16 -1.10 -12.66
CA ALA A 68 0.51 -1.15 -14.08
C ALA A 68 -0.42 -0.21 -14.87
N SER A 69 0.16 0.74 -15.61
CA SER A 69 -0.57 1.49 -16.63
C SER A 69 -0.82 0.60 -17.83
N ASP A 70 -2.08 0.47 -18.24
CA ASP A 70 -2.43 -0.30 -19.44
C ASP A 70 -2.04 0.49 -20.70
N SER A 71 -1.11 -0.05 -21.50
CA SER A 71 -0.58 0.61 -22.71
C SER A 71 -1.49 0.45 -23.94
N HIS A 72 -2.68 -0.14 -23.81
CA HIS A 72 -3.51 -0.55 -24.95
C HIS A 72 -4.23 0.59 -25.71
N PHE A 73 -4.06 1.85 -25.29
CA PHE A 73 -4.64 3.02 -25.97
C PHE A 73 -3.59 3.94 -26.63
N ALA A 74 -2.41 3.42 -26.99
CA ALA A 74 -1.55 4.11 -27.94
C ALA A 74 -2.29 4.14 -29.30
N GLY A 75 -2.89 5.29 -29.61
CA GLY A 75 -3.76 5.50 -30.76
C GLY A 75 -3.17 4.92 -32.04
N GLU A 76 -4.02 4.19 -32.75
CA GLU A 76 -3.80 3.77 -34.13
C GLU A 76 -3.64 5.04 -34.97
N ASP A 77 -2.39 5.46 -35.20
CA ASP A 77 -2.05 6.49 -36.18
C ASP A 77 -2.41 5.93 -37.56
N ARG A 78 -3.65 6.19 -37.99
CA ARG A 78 -4.07 5.92 -39.35
C ARG A 78 -3.31 6.88 -40.25
N GLY A 79 -2.16 6.41 -40.73
CA GLY A 79 -1.34 7.10 -41.72
C GLY A 79 -2.22 7.67 -42.83
N VAL A 80 -2.11 8.97 -43.03
CA VAL A 80 -2.69 9.68 -44.16
C VAL A 80 -2.10 9.10 -45.45
N PRO A 81 -2.90 8.64 -46.44
CA PRO A 81 -2.34 8.26 -47.72
C PRO A 81 -1.82 9.51 -48.43
N GLN A 82 -0.54 9.52 -48.83
CA GLN A 82 -0.03 10.54 -49.75
C GLN A 82 -0.64 10.32 -51.14
N ALA A 83 -1.10 11.42 -51.73
CA ALA A 83 -1.65 11.53 -53.08
C ALA A 83 -0.54 11.63 -54.14
#